data_AF-A0A7C3B7M6-F1
#
_entry.id   AF-A0A7C3B7M6-F1
#
_cell.length_a   1.000
_cell.length_b   1.000
_cell.length_c   1.000
_cell.angle_alpha   90.00
_cell.angle_beta   90.00
_cell.angle_gamma   90.00
#
_symmetry.space_group_name_H-M   'P 1'
#
loop_
_entity.id
_entity.type
_entity.pdbx_description
1 polymer ?
#
loop_
_entity_poly.entity_id
_entity_poly.type
_entity_poly.pdbx_seq_one_letter_code
_entity_poly.pdbx_strand_id
1 'polypeptide(L)'
;MGIQLEWNIGEDEERSSIAVRSRPPRRGSRLGWTLMIPLVFLAFALGMVAGIGWRYVQVQRALQIDLEALIAELYTYIDIEDRTAFMMLIDPADATWRAYQAAWFDEMQRHRPRPMRPGKIVEARLRGERAWARVTMYGRSGPVVARLDFISRQGEWFLARPDPVDWGDRTRLDAPHLAIRCRARDVPVVRQALSALDAFTEEVCRLLGDSKCHVVLQLSPDPRELGPPSGVARMRLYEPGFAPPTLFQLGLPDGASIYVLSPVPLNLAQEAIRERLQARYPADEDASWPQQGLLQQRETWPRAVRTFDLEDGDPLIRLPSPTWVGVADQGGPSEAWMTLARRHIAEAMVRQRLGPLMGTHSYVNGAWALAIGVAEWLAVPQSFPDISLPWSPLEDIGRRIRAGQADLGRRQARDAATYIATRWGPGALARLLDALAAETNLDDALSQSLTLDQQAFQAGWRAYRRVSR
;
A
#
# COMPACT_ATOMS: atom_id res chain seq x y z
N MET A 1 -24.84 -39.65 -9.75
CA MET A 1 -24.47 -40.43 -10.95
C MET A 1 -23.07 -40.99 -10.72
N GLY A 2 -22.96 -42.29 -10.47
CA GLY A 2 -21.67 -42.97 -10.31
C GLY A 2 -21.34 -43.77 -11.55
N ILE A 3 -20.11 -43.69 -12.04
CA ILE A 3 -19.64 -44.48 -13.18
C ILE A 3 -19.08 -45.79 -12.61
N GLN A 4 -19.81 -46.89 -12.78
CA GLN A 4 -19.29 -48.24 -12.54
C GLN A 4 -18.46 -48.67 -13.74
N LEU A 5 -17.19 -48.97 -13.51
CA LEU A 5 -16.27 -49.56 -14.50
C LEU A 5 -16.21 -51.07 -14.24
N GLU A 6 -17.05 -51.83 -14.95
CA GLU A 6 -16.94 -53.29 -14.99
C GLU A 6 -15.69 -53.69 -15.81
N TRP A 7 -14.72 -54.30 -15.14
CA TRP A 7 -13.58 -54.94 -15.79
C TRP A 7 -13.96 -56.36 -16.22
N ASN A 8 -14.35 -56.51 -17.49
CA ASN A 8 -14.60 -57.81 -18.09
C ASN A 8 -13.25 -58.43 -18.50
N ILE A 9 -12.68 -59.28 -17.65
CA ILE A 9 -11.52 -60.12 -18.00
C ILE A 9 -12.07 -61.40 -18.60
N GLY A 10 -11.97 -61.53 -19.93
CA GLY A 10 -12.35 -62.75 -20.63
C GLY A 10 -11.48 -63.93 -20.22
N GLU A 11 -12.12 -65.01 -19.79
CA GLU A 11 -11.51 -66.33 -19.66
C GLU A 11 -11.40 -66.97 -21.05
N ASP A 12 -10.18 -67.16 -21.55
CA ASP A 12 -9.90 -68.05 -22.69
C ASP A 12 -8.97 -69.19 -22.22
N GLU A 13 -9.57 -70.30 -21.77
CA GLU A 13 -8.88 -71.57 -21.55
C GLU A 13 -8.56 -72.25 -22.90
N GLU A 14 -7.40 -71.96 -23.51
CA GLU A 14 -6.88 -72.80 -24.60
C GLU A 14 -5.80 -73.79 -24.13
N ARG A 15 -6.25 -75.01 -23.81
CA ARG A 15 -5.40 -76.19 -23.57
C ARG A 15 -4.63 -76.58 -24.83
N SER A 16 -3.38 -76.13 -24.96
CA SER A 16 -2.44 -76.62 -25.98
C SER A 16 -1.39 -77.55 -25.37
N SER A 17 -1.59 -78.85 -25.53
CA SER A 17 -0.68 -79.92 -25.08
C SER A 17 0.53 -80.06 -26.00
N ILE A 18 1.58 -79.24 -25.78
CA ILE A 18 2.82 -79.29 -26.56
C ILE A 18 3.84 -80.24 -25.94
N ALA A 19 4.38 -81.15 -26.77
CA ALA A 19 5.25 -82.24 -26.36
C ALA A 19 6.56 -81.79 -25.67
N VAL A 20 6.91 -82.47 -24.58
CA VAL A 20 8.14 -82.24 -23.80
C VAL A 20 9.36 -82.74 -24.56
N ARG A 21 10.00 -81.86 -25.33
CA ARG A 21 11.38 -82.07 -25.82
C ARG A 21 12.37 -81.71 -24.73
N SER A 22 13.08 -82.72 -24.21
CA SER A 22 14.19 -82.57 -23.27
C SER A 22 15.34 -81.76 -23.88
N ARG A 23 15.47 -80.49 -23.46
CA ARG A 23 16.61 -79.63 -23.83
C ARG A 23 17.88 -80.07 -23.09
N PRO A 24 19.06 -80.05 -23.74
CA PRO A 24 20.32 -80.41 -23.10
C PRO A 24 20.70 -79.40 -21.99
N PRO A 25 21.42 -79.85 -20.95
CA PRO A 25 21.80 -78.99 -19.83
C PRO A 25 22.77 -77.89 -20.28
N ARG A 26 22.25 -76.66 -20.39
CA ARG A 26 23.07 -75.48 -20.69
C ARG A 26 24.03 -75.19 -19.53
N ARG A 27 25.32 -75.43 -19.75
CA ARG A 27 26.44 -74.96 -18.90
C ARG A 27 26.21 -73.49 -18.52
N GLY A 28 26.13 -73.22 -17.22
CA GLY A 28 25.53 -71.98 -16.70
C GLY A 28 26.25 -70.69 -17.10
N SER A 29 25.55 -69.82 -17.82
CA SER A 29 26.02 -68.48 -18.20
C SER A 29 25.97 -67.50 -17.02
N ARG A 30 26.86 -67.67 -16.04
CA ARG A 30 27.02 -66.73 -14.90
C ARG A 30 27.24 -65.27 -15.36
N LEU A 31 27.78 -65.07 -16.56
CA LEU A 31 28.00 -63.76 -17.19
C LEU A 31 26.70 -62.97 -17.49
N GLY A 32 25.56 -63.64 -17.66
CA GLY A 32 24.28 -62.97 -17.92
C GLY A 32 23.72 -62.29 -16.67
N TRP A 33 23.96 -62.86 -15.49
CA TRP A 33 23.50 -62.33 -14.21
C TRP A 33 24.26 -61.06 -13.81
N THR A 34 25.57 -60.99 -14.09
CA THR A 34 26.39 -59.81 -13.78
C THR A 34 26.02 -58.57 -14.59
N LEU A 35 25.38 -58.72 -15.76
CA LEU A 35 24.84 -57.62 -16.57
C LEU A 35 23.38 -57.28 -16.26
N MET A 36 22.56 -58.27 -15.88
CA MET A 36 21.18 -58.05 -15.45
C MET A 36 21.07 -57.14 -14.22
N ILE A 37 21.89 -57.40 -13.19
CA ILE A 37 21.84 -56.67 -11.91
C ILE A 37 21.96 -55.13 -12.09
N PRO A 38 23.03 -54.59 -12.71
CA PRO A 38 23.15 -53.14 -12.87
C PRO A 38 22.04 -52.53 -13.75
N LEU A 39 21.49 -53.29 -14.70
CA LEU A 39 20.42 -52.82 -15.57
C LEU A 39 19.08 -52.74 -14.82
N VAL A 40 18.79 -53.70 -13.93
CA VAL A 40 17.64 -53.63 -13.01
C VAL A 40 17.79 -52.46 -12.02
N PHE A 41 18.98 -52.26 -11.44
CA PHE A 41 19.25 -51.10 -10.58
C PHE A 41 19.08 -49.76 -11.32
N LEU A 42 19.55 -49.67 -12.57
CA LEU A 42 19.38 -48.47 -13.40
C LEU A 42 17.90 -48.22 -13.73
N ALA A 43 17.14 -49.25 -14.12
CA ALA A 43 15.71 -49.13 -14.38
C ALA A 43 14.92 -48.71 -13.13
N PHE A 44 15.27 -49.25 -11.95
CA PHE A 44 14.67 -48.87 -10.68
C PHE A 44 15.01 -47.42 -10.29
N ALA A 45 16.27 -47.00 -10.45
CA ALA A 45 16.69 -45.62 -10.21
C ALA A 45 15.98 -44.62 -11.13
N LEU A 46 15.88 -44.93 -12.43
CA LEU A 46 15.12 -44.12 -13.40
C LEU A 46 13.63 -44.06 -13.03
N GLY A 47 13.02 -45.18 -12.63
CA GLY A 47 11.65 -45.24 -12.14
C GLY A 47 11.41 -44.38 -10.91
N MET A 48 12.32 -44.40 -9.92
CA MET A 48 12.23 -43.53 -8.74
C MET A 48 12.36 -42.04 -9.11
N VAL A 49 13.33 -41.67 -9.95
CA VAL A 49 13.52 -40.27 -10.39
C VAL A 49 12.29 -39.77 -11.14
N ALA A 50 11.76 -40.57 -12.08
CA ALA A 50 10.53 -40.24 -12.81
C ALA A 50 9.30 -40.12 -11.88
N GLY A 51 9.15 -41.05 -10.93
CA GLY A 51 8.03 -41.03 -9.97
C GLY A 51 8.07 -39.84 -9.01
N ILE A 52 9.26 -39.45 -8.53
CA ILE A 52 9.46 -38.25 -7.70
C ILE A 52 9.17 -36.99 -8.52
N GLY A 53 9.70 -36.89 -9.74
CA GLY A 53 9.44 -35.77 -10.64
C GLY A 53 7.96 -35.61 -10.98
N TRP A 54 7.27 -36.71 -11.27
CA TRP A 54 5.82 -36.70 -11.56
C TRP A 54 5.00 -36.23 -10.35
N ARG A 55 5.29 -36.76 -9.15
CA ARG A 55 4.63 -36.31 -7.90
C ARG A 55 4.89 -34.84 -7.63
N TYR A 56 6.11 -34.35 -7.84
CA TYR A 56 6.43 -32.93 -7.70
C TYR A 56 5.60 -32.06 -8.65
N VAL A 57 5.48 -32.44 -9.93
CA VAL A 57 4.65 -31.72 -10.92
C VAL A 57 3.16 -31.76 -10.54
N GLN A 58 2.65 -32.89 -10.04
CA GLN A 58 1.27 -32.97 -9.55
C GLN A 58 1.02 -32.03 -8.36
N VAL A 59 1.93 -31.99 -7.37
CA VAL A 59 1.82 -31.10 -6.20
C VAL A 59 1.89 -29.62 -6.61
N GLN A 60 2.79 -29.24 -7.53
CA GLN A 60 2.85 -27.86 -8.02
C GLN A 60 1.59 -27.45 -8.79
N ARG A 61 0.98 -28.36 -9.57
CA ARG A 61 -0.28 -28.09 -10.28
C ARG A 61 -1.47 -27.96 -9.33
N ALA A 62 -1.58 -28.84 -8.33
CA ALA A 62 -2.61 -28.75 -7.30
C ALA A 62 -2.50 -27.41 -6.56
N LEU A 63 -1.30 -27.08 -6.06
CA LEU A 63 -1.03 -25.80 -5.41
C LEU A 63 -1.39 -24.60 -6.30
N GLN A 64 -1.05 -24.63 -7.59
CA GLN A 64 -1.40 -23.53 -8.49
C GLN A 64 -2.92 -23.37 -8.60
N ILE A 65 -3.69 -24.46 -8.74
CA ILE A 65 -5.15 -24.42 -8.81
C ILE A 65 -5.74 -23.90 -7.50
N ASP A 66 -5.28 -24.39 -6.35
CA ASP A 66 -5.75 -23.96 -5.03
C ASP A 66 -5.48 -22.47 -4.79
N LEU A 67 -4.29 -21.98 -5.16
CA LEU A 67 -3.94 -20.57 -5.05
C LEU A 67 -4.67 -19.69 -6.07
N GLU A 68 -4.92 -20.17 -7.30
CA GLU A 68 -5.74 -19.45 -8.30
C GLU A 68 -7.18 -19.30 -7.81
N ALA A 69 -7.76 -20.33 -7.20
CA ALA A 69 -9.09 -20.28 -6.58
C ALA A 69 -9.12 -19.28 -5.41
N LEU A 70 -8.20 -19.38 -4.45
CA LEU A 70 -8.10 -18.47 -3.31
C LEU A 70 -7.92 -17.00 -3.74
N ILE A 71 -7.11 -16.74 -4.78
CA ILE A 71 -6.93 -15.41 -5.35
C ILE A 71 -8.24 -14.92 -6.00
N ALA A 72 -8.95 -15.77 -6.76
CA ALA A 72 -10.22 -15.42 -7.36
C ALA A 72 -11.30 -15.09 -6.32
N GLU A 73 -11.35 -15.84 -5.20
CA GLU A 73 -12.24 -15.56 -4.07
C GLU A 73 -11.90 -14.24 -3.38
N LEU A 74 -10.61 -13.97 -3.09
CA LEU A 74 -10.15 -12.68 -2.55
C LEU A 74 -10.64 -11.50 -3.40
N TYR A 75 -10.48 -11.59 -4.73
CA TYR A 75 -10.96 -10.56 -5.65
C TYR A 75 -12.48 -10.47 -5.71
N THR A 76 -13.19 -11.59 -5.70
CA THR A 76 -14.66 -11.61 -5.65
C THR A 76 -15.19 -10.91 -4.40
N TYR A 77 -14.63 -11.20 -3.22
CA TYR A 77 -15.05 -10.58 -1.96
C TYR A 77 -14.68 -9.10 -1.86
N ILE A 78 -13.61 -8.66 -2.53
CA ILE A 78 -13.33 -7.23 -2.72
C ILE A 78 -14.39 -6.57 -3.62
N ASP A 79 -14.76 -7.20 -4.74
CA ASP A 79 -15.69 -6.65 -5.73
C ASP A 79 -17.13 -6.53 -5.21
N ILE A 80 -17.59 -7.50 -4.40
CA ILE A 80 -18.93 -7.49 -3.78
C ILE A 80 -18.98 -6.79 -2.40
N GLU A 81 -17.89 -6.14 -2.00
CA GLU A 81 -17.71 -5.46 -0.70
C GLU A 81 -17.86 -6.37 0.55
N ASP A 82 -17.80 -7.70 0.43
CA ASP A 82 -17.91 -8.64 1.57
C ASP A 82 -16.59 -8.74 2.36
N ARG A 83 -16.46 -7.79 3.29
CA ARG A 83 -15.39 -7.75 4.29
C ARG A 83 -15.31 -9.01 5.16
N THR A 84 -16.43 -9.69 5.44
CA THR A 84 -16.42 -10.82 6.37
C THR A 84 -15.81 -12.04 5.69
N ALA A 85 -16.26 -12.35 4.49
CA ALA A 85 -15.71 -13.43 3.68
C ALA A 85 -14.25 -13.16 3.28
N PHE A 86 -13.91 -11.92 2.87
CA PHE A 86 -12.52 -11.52 2.65
C PHE A 86 -11.64 -11.80 3.88
N MET A 87 -12.10 -11.45 5.08
CA MET A 87 -11.34 -11.66 6.32
C MET A 87 -11.27 -13.13 6.78
N MET A 88 -12.02 -14.06 6.18
CA MET A 88 -11.85 -15.51 6.37
C MET A 88 -10.65 -16.07 5.59
N LEU A 89 -10.30 -15.45 4.46
CA LEU A 89 -9.17 -15.86 3.61
C LEU A 89 -7.80 -15.38 4.12
N ILE A 90 -7.77 -14.60 5.20
CA ILE A 90 -6.53 -14.06 5.81
C ILE A 90 -6.11 -14.93 6.99
N ASP A 91 -4.80 -15.21 7.14
CA ASP A 91 -4.26 -16.10 8.18
C ASP A 91 -4.90 -15.84 9.57
N PRO A 92 -5.73 -16.77 10.10
CA PRO A 92 -6.47 -16.56 11.33
C PRO A 92 -5.55 -16.41 12.56
N ALA A 93 -4.32 -16.91 12.50
CA ALA A 93 -3.37 -16.89 13.61
C ALA A 93 -2.54 -15.59 13.70
N ASP A 94 -2.40 -14.83 12.61
CA ASP A 94 -1.70 -13.54 12.62
C ASP A 94 -2.70 -12.38 12.77
N ALA A 95 -3.17 -12.18 14.00
CA ALA A 95 -4.10 -11.10 14.35
C ALA A 95 -3.57 -9.70 13.95
N THR A 96 -2.24 -9.52 13.91
CA THR A 96 -1.63 -8.27 13.45
C THR A 96 -1.83 -8.08 11.95
N TRP A 97 -1.52 -9.10 11.14
CA TRP A 97 -1.74 -9.10 9.70
C TRP A 97 -3.22 -8.91 9.34
N ARG A 98 -4.13 -9.57 10.07
CA ARG A 98 -5.58 -9.37 9.91
C ARG A 98 -5.99 -7.92 10.12
N ALA A 99 -5.39 -7.20 11.07
CA ALA A 99 -5.65 -5.77 11.27
C ALA A 99 -5.16 -4.90 10.10
N TYR A 100 -4.02 -5.22 9.47
CA TYR A 100 -3.57 -4.55 8.24
C TYR A 100 -4.50 -4.82 7.06
N GLN A 101 -4.89 -6.07 6.84
CA GLN A 101 -5.79 -6.46 5.75
C GLN A 101 -7.18 -5.85 5.89
N ALA A 102 -7.74 -5.85 7.11
CA ALA A 102 -8.98 -5.16 7.43
C ALA A 102 -8.90 -3.65 7.13
N ALA A 103 -7.86 -2.96 7.61
CA ALA A 103 -7.69 -1.53 7.37
C ALA A 103 -7.47 -1.19 5.89
N TRP A 104 -6.79 -2.07 5.14
CA TRP A 104 -6.60 -1.94 3.70
C TRP A 104 -7.90 -2.12 2.92
N PHE A 105 -8.71 -3.13 3.26
CA PHE A 105 -10.04 -3.34 2.69
C PHE A 105 -10.93 -2.12 2.95
N ASP A 106 -11.00 -1.67 4.20
CA ASP A 106 -11.80 -0.51 4.62
C ASP A 106 -11.38 0.80 3.92
N GLU A 107 -10.09 0.96 3.59
CA GLU A 107 -9.61 2.11 2.80
C GLU A 107 -9.89 1.94 1.31
N MET A 108 -9.77 0.74 0.73
CA MET A 108 -10.06 0.51 -0.68
C MET A 108 -11.53 0.82 -1.01
N GLN A 109 -12.48 0.34 -0.20
CA GLN A 109 -13.90 0.51 -0.48
C GLN A 109 -14.34 1.98 -0.48
N ARG A 110 -13.68 2.85 0.32
CA ARG A 110 -13.92 4.30 0.32
C ARG A 110 -13.69 4.98 -1.03
N HIS A 111 -12.80 4.41 -1.85
CA HIS A 111 -12.45 4.98 -3.16
C HIS A 111 -13.25 4.36 -4.31
N ARG A 112 -14.20 3.45 -4.02
CA ARG A 112 -14.96 2.63 -4.98
C ARG A 112 -14.02 1.89 -5.96
N PRO A 113 -13.52 0.69 -5.61
CA PRO A 113 -12.68 -0.06 -6.53
C PRO A 113 -13.41 -0.23 -7.87
N ARG A 114 -12.68 -0.06 -8.98
CA ARG A 114 -13.13 -0.65 -10.24
C ARG A 114 -13.04 -2.17 -10.12
N PRO A 115 -13.94 -2.94 -10.75
CA PRO A 115 -13.88 -4.39 -10.71
C PRO A 115 -12.50 -4.87 -11.12
N MET A 116 -11.77 -5.42 -10.16
CA MET A 116 -10.41 -5.90 -10.34
C MET A 116 -10.50 -7.27 -11.00
N ARG A 117 -9.95 -7.39 -12.22
CA ARG A 117 -9.87 -8.70 -12.87
C ARG A 117 -8.96 -9.61 -12.05
N PRO A 118 -9.35 -10.86 -11.76
CA PRO A 118 -8.54 -11.78 -11.00
C PRO A 118 -7.18 -11.95 -11.69
N GLY A 119 -6.12 -11.80 -10.91
CA GLY A 119 -4.77 -11.83 -11.43
C GLY A 119 -4.34 -13.23 -11.84
N LYS A 120 -3.52 -13.34 -12.88
CA LYS A 120 -2.96 -14.63 -13.30
C LYS A 120 -1.71 -14.97 -12.48
N ILE A 121 -1.60 -16.20 -11.98
CA ILE A 121 -0.34 -16.68 -11.40
C ILE A 121 0.70 -16.84 -12.54
N VAL A 122 1.81 -16.12 -12.41
CA VAL A 122 2.99 -16.20 -13.30
C VAL A 122 3.93 -17.30 -12.82
N GLU A 123 4.09 -17.41 -11.51
CA GLU A 123 4.99 -18.34 -10.83
C GLU A 123 4.42 -18.62 -9.44
N ALA A 124 4.37 -19.88 -9.01
CA ALA A 124 4.12 -20.26 -7.62
C ALA A 124 5.24 -21.19 -7.14
N ARG A 125 5.59 -21.13 -5.86
CA ARG A 125 6.50 -22.09 -5.22
C ARG A 125 6.05 -22.48 -3.83
N LEU A 126 6.23 -23.76 -3.50
CA LEU A 126 5.98 -24.35 -2.18
C LEU A 126 7.26 -24.39 -1.33
N ARG A 127 7.14 -24.14 -0.03
CA ARG A 127 8.19 -24.29 0.98
C ARG A 127 7.58 -24.79 2.30
N GLY A 128 7.39 -26.10 2.41
CA GLY A 128 6.71 -26.71 3.55
C GLY A 128 5.25 -26.26 3.61
N GLU A 129 4.81 -25.78 4.77
CA GLU A 129 3.46 -25.21 4.97
C GLU A 129 3.28 -23.81 4.36
N ARG A 130 4.34 -23.18 3.82
CA ARG A 130 4.24 -21.86 3.18
C ARG A 130 4.30 -21.97 1.67
N ALA A 131 3.60 -21.08 0.97
CA ALA A 131 3.74 -20.89 -0.46
C ALA A 131 3.87 -19.40 -0.79
N TRP A 132 4.36 -19.09 -1.99
CA TRP A 132 4.26 -17.76 -2.54
C TRP A 132 3.91 -17.82 -4.02
N ALA A 133 3.17 -16.81 -4.49
CA ALA A 133 2.84 -16.64 -5.89
C ALA A 133 3.26 -15.24 -6.38
N ARG A 134 3.76 -15.17 -7.62
CA ARG A 134 3.80 -13.93 -8.39
C ARG A 134 2.53 -13.83 -9.21
N VAL A 135 1.79 -12.76 -9.03
CA VAL A 135 0.46 -12.55 -9.59
C VAL A 135 0.47 -11.31 -10.47
N THR A 136 0.07 -11.43 -11.73
CA THR A 136 -0.16 -10.27 -12.60
C THR A 136 -1.50 -9.65 -12.25
N MET A 137 -1.48 -8.48 -11.62
CA MET A 137 -2.64 -7.67 -11.28
C MET A 137 -2.84 -6.60 -12.37
N TYR A 138 -4.09 -6.35 -12.78
CA TYR A 138 -4.41 -5.35 -13.81
C TYR A 138 -4.84 -4.02 -13.18
N GLY A 139 -3.94 -3.04 -13.16
CA GLY A 139 -4.17 -1.68 -12.64
C GLY A 139 -4.48 -0.65 -13.74
N ARG A 140 -4.62 0.63 -13.35
CA ARG A 140 -4.80 1.75 -14.32
C ARG A 140 -3.59 1.97 -15.21
N SER A 141 -2.38 1.82 -14.67
CA SER A 141 -1.10 1.97 -15.37
C SER A 141 -0.67 0.72 -16.16
N GLY A 142 -1.56 -0.27 -16.31
CA GLY A 142 -1.30 -1.55 -16.97
C GLY A 142 -1.13 -2.72 -16.00
N PRO A 143 -0.63 -3.87 -16.49
CA PRO A 143 -0.28 -5.00 -15.64
C PRO A 143 0.89 -4.67 -14.70
N VAL A 144 0.80 -5.14 -13.46
CA VAL A 144 1.90 -5.16 -12.49
C VAL A 144 2.02 -6.55 -11.89
N VAL A 145 3.24 -7.02 -11.68
CA VAL A 145 3.51 -8.31 -11.05
C VAL A 145 3.82 -8.10 -9.57
N ALA A 146 2.90 -8.49 -8.70
CA ALA A 146 3.05 -8.45 -7.25
C ALA A 146 3.40 -9.85 -6.69
N ARG A 147 4.01 -9.89 -5.50
CA ARG A 147 4.19 -11.13 -4.73
C ARG A 147 3.12 -11.23 -3.64
N LEU A 148 2.42 -12.36 -3.61
CA LEU A 148 1.56 -12.77 -2.49
C LEU A 148 2.19 -13.97 -1.78
N ASP A 149 2.05 -14.02 -0.45
CA ASP A 149 2.54 -15.07 0.43
C ASP A 149 1.36 -15.79 1.09
N PHE A 150 1.46 -17.10 1.22
CA PHE A 150 0.38 -17.95 1.74
C PHE A 150 0.91 -18.92 2.79
N ILE A 151 0.01 -19.37 3.66
CA ILE A 151 0.27 -20.42 4.65
C ILE A 151 -0.85 -21.44 4.63
N SER A 152 -0.51 -22.73 4.69
CA SER A 152 -1.45 -23.82 4.85
C SER A 152 -1.67 -24.08 6.34
N ARG A 153 -2.92 -24.19 6.75
CA ARG A 153 -3.30 -24.68 8.09
C ARG A 153 -4.37 -25.74 7.91
N GLN A 154 -4.12 -26.93 8.45
CA GLN A 154 -5.06 -28.07 8.40
C GLN A 154 -5.49 -28.48 6.97
N GLY A 155 -4.70 -28.13 5.95
CA GLY A 155 -4.98 -28.40 4.53
C GLY A 155 -5.58 -27.21 3.76
N GLU A 156 -6.05 -26.17 4.45
CA GLU A 156 -6.60 -24.95 3.83
C GLU A 156 -5.52 -23.88 3.65
N TRP A 157 -5.58 -23.09 2.57
CA TRP A 157 -4.64 -22.01 2.28
C TRP A 157 -5.18 -20.64 2.69
N PHE A 158 -4.35 -19.84 3.35
CA PHE A 158 -4.68 -18.48 3.79
C PHE A 158 -3.64 -17.48 3.29
N LEU A 159 -4.07 -16.25 2.96
CA LEU A 159 -3.20 -15.13 2.64
C LEU A 159 -2.43 -14.70 3.91
N ALA A 160 -1.11 -14.81 3.87
CA ALA A 160 -0.21 -14.60 4.99
C ALA A 160 0.62 -13.32 4.81
N ARG A 161 1.17 -12.80 5.91
CA ARG A 161 2.21 -11.75 5.84
C ARG A 161 3.47 -12.33 5.17
N PRO A 162 4.13 -11.59 4.27
CA PRO A 162 5.52 -11.81 3.89
C PRO A 162 6.41 -12.33 5.02
N ASP A 163 7.17 -13.39 4.77
CA ASP A 163 8.24 -13.81 5.69
C ASP A 163 9.50 -12.98 5.43
N PRO A 164 9.99 -12.16 6.38
CA PRO A 164 11.17 -11.33 6.13
C PRO A 164 12.43 -12.14 5.78
N VAL A 165 12.49 -13.43 6.12
CA VAL A 165 13.59 -14.34 5.76
C VAL A 165 13.58 -14.66 4.25
N ASP A 166 12.41 -14.78 3.63
CA ASP A 166 12.25 -15.09 2.19
C ASP A 166 12.64 -13.93 1.25
N TRP A 167 12.89 -12.75 1.80
CA TRP A 167 13.44 -11.59 1.09
C TRP A 167 14.98 -11.52 1.13
N GLY A 168 15.62 -12.37 1.94
CA GLY A 168 17.07 -12.41 2.11
C GLY A 168 17.64 -11.31 3.01
N ASP A 169 18.95 -11.22 3.04
CA ASP A 169 19.70 -10.34 3.93
C ASP A 169 19.47 -8.85 3.64
N ARG A 170 19.63 -8.02 4.67
CA ARG A 170 19.57 -6.55 4.52
C ARG A 170 20.81 -6.07 3.76
N THR A 171 20.63 -5.09 2.89
CA THR A 171 21.66 -4.48 2.05
C THR A 171 21.42 -2.98 1.99
N ARG A 172 22.48 -2.20 1.83
CA ARG A 172 22.43 -0.74 1.62
C ARG A 172 22.97 -0.44 0.22
N LEU A 173 22.29 0.45 -0.49
CA LEU A 173 22.66 0.96 -1.81
C LEU A 173 22.76 2.48 -1.69
N ASP A 174 23.97 3.01 -1.80
CA ASP A 174 24.24 4.44 -1.61
C ASP A 174 24.38 5.18 -2.95
N ALA A 175 23.92 6.42 -2.96
CA ALA A 175 24.05 7.42 -4.02
C ALA A 175 24.30 8.80 -3.36
N PRO A 176 24.75 9.83 -4.10
CA PRO A 176 25.20 11.11 -3.53
C PRO A 176 24.20 11.81 -2.58
N HIS A 177 22.90 11.75 -2.87
CA HIS A 177 21.84 12.41 -2.08
C HIS A 177 20.88 11.40 -1.43
N LEU A 178 21.08 10.10 -1.65
CA LEU A 178 20.11 9.07 -1.31
C LEU A 178 20.76 7.74 -0.93
N ALA A 179 20.44 7.23 0.26
CA ALA A 179 20.76 5.86 0.66
C ALA A 179 19.50 5.00 0.72
N ILE A 180 19.49 3.84 0.04
CA ILE A 180 18.37 2.90 0.07
C ILE A 180 18.79 1.61 0.78
N ARG A 181 18.18 1.38 1.94
CA ARG A 181 18.26 0.14 2.73
C ARG A 181 17.13 -0.78 2.28
N CYS A 182 17.48 -1.94 1.75
CA CYS A 182 16.51 -2.92 1.26
C CYS A 182 16.94 -4.34 1.66
N ARG A 183 16.22 -5.36 1.19
CA ARG A 183 16.68 -6.75 1.29
C ARG A 183 17.15 -7.26 -0.07
N ALA A 184 17.98 -8.31 -0.08
CA ALA A 184 18.61 -8.87 -1.28
C ALA A 184 17.64 -9.07 -2.46
N ARG A 185 16.39 -9.46 -2.21
CA ARG A 185 15.36 -9.67 -3.23
C ARG A 185 14.88 -8.39 -3.93
N ASP A 186 14.95 -7.24 -3.27
CA ASP A 186 14.58 -5.94 -3.84
C ASP A 186 15.73 -5.29 -4.63
N VAL A 187 16.99 -5.69 -4.39
CA VAL A 187 18.20 -5.06 -5.00
C VAL A 187 18.11 -4.90 -6.53
N PRO A 188 17.65 -5.88 -7.34
CA PRO A 188 17.56 -5.71 -8.79
C PRO A 188 16.54 -4.65 -9.23
N VAL A 189 15.43 -4.50 -8.49
CA VAL A 189 14.38 -3.51 -8.78
C VAL A 189 14.82 -2.12 -8.31
N VAL A 190 15.40 -2.04 -7.11
CA VAL A 190 15.89 -0.78 -6.53
C VAL A 190 17.04 -0.20 -7.34
N ARG A 191 17.96 -1.02 -7.86
CA ARG A 191 19.09 -0.55 -8.67
C ARG A 191 18.65 0.18 -9.95
N GLN A 192 17.52 -0.22 -10.54
CA GLN A 192 16.93 0.47 -11.70
C GLN A 192 16.32 1.83 -11.31
N ALA A 193 15.79 1.94 -10.09
CA ALA A 193 15.15 3.16 -9.58
C ALA A 193 16.15 4.17 -8.99
N LEU A 194 17.29 3.70 -8.46
CA LEU A 194 18.21 4.48 -7.64
C LEU A 194 18.63 5.80 -8.29
N SER A 195 19.10 5.78 -9.54
CA SER A 195 19.51 7.00 -10.26
C SER A 195 18.35 7.99 -10.48
N ALA A 196 17.14 7.50 -10.74
CA ALA A 196 15.95 8.33 -10.96
C ALA A 196 15.33 8.89 -9.66
N LEU A 197 15.65 8.28 -8.51
CA LEU A 197 15.29 8.80 -7.17
C LEU A 197 16.37 9.73 -6.63
N ASP A 198 17.66 9.45 -6.87
CA ASP A 198 18.78 10.30 -6.48
C ASP A 198 18.76 11.64 -7.24
N ALA A 199 18.60 11.64 -8.56
CA ALA A 199 18.45 12.86 -9.37
C ALA A 199 17.17 13.66 -9.02
N PHE A 200 16.10 12.97 -8.57
CA PHE A 200 14.92 13.64 -8.02
C PHE A 200 15.22 14.30 -6.67
N THR A 201 16.00 13.64 -5.82
CA THR A 201 16.42 14.16 -4.52
C THR A 201 17.33 15.38 -4.73
N GLU A 202 18.33 15.29 -5.60
CA GLU A 202 19.19 16.42 -6.01
C GLU A 202 18.37 17.64 -6.46
N GLU A 203 17.38 17.46 -7.33
CA GLU A 203 16.52 18.54 -7.81
C GLU A 203 15.69 19.17 -6.68
N VAL A 204 15.16 18.37 -5.75
CA VAL A 204 14.46 18.90 -4.56
C VAL A 204 15.44 19.63 -3.63
N CYS A 205 16.65 19.12 -3.40
CA CYS A 205 17.70 19.81 -2.63
C CYS A 205 18.03 21.18 -3.25
N ARG A 206 18.24 21.23 -4.56
CA ARG A 206 18.52 22.43 -5.35
C ARG A 206 17.38 23.44 -5.28
N LEU A 207 16.12 22.98 -5.35
CA LEU A 207 14.94 23.84 -5.22
C LEU A 207 14.74 24.35 -3.79
N LEU A 208 15.11 23.58 -2.76
CA LEU A 208 15.02 24.00 -1.35
C LEU A 208 16.25 24.79 -0.85
N GLY A 209 17.30 24.92 -1.68
CA GLY A 209 18.53 25.63 -1.32
C GLY A 209 19.41 24.91 -0.29
N ASP A 210 19.23 23.60 -0.10
CA ASP A 210 19.99 22.81 0.87
C ASP A 210 21.17 22.08 0.20
N SER A 211 22.37 22.32 0.72
CA SER A 211 23.63 21.74 0.23
C SER A 211 24.12 20.52 1.04
N LYS A 212 23.45 20.17 2.14
CA LYS A 212 23.74 18.99 2.98
C LYS A 212 22.54 18.06 3.06
N CYS A 213 21.98 17.83 1.88
CA CYS A 213 20.67 17.27 1.69
C CYS A 213 20.82 15.79 1.28
N HIS A 214 20.62 14.90 2.26
CA HIS A 214 20.70 13.45 2.09
C HIS A 214 19.49 12.78 2.77
N VAL A 215 18.96 11.72 2.15
CA VAL A 215 17.76 11.02 2.62
C VAL A 215 18.02 9.52 2.70
N VAL A 216 17.51 8.85 3.75
CA VAL A 216 17.59 7.39 3.89
C VAL A 216 16.23 6.76 3.65
N LEU A 217 16.09 5.95 2.61
CA LEU A 217 14.92 5.09 2.41
C LEU A 217 15.16 3.72 3.04
N GLN A 218 14.26 3.26 3.90
CA GLN A 218 14.18 1.87 4.35
C GLN A 218 12.99 1.17 3.68
N LEU A 219 13.28 0.17 2.85
CA LEU A 219 12.29 -0.68 2.21
C LEU A 219 12.02 -1.90 3.08
N SER A 220 10.76 -2.09 3.49
CA SER A 220 10.36 -3.24 4.31
C SER A 220 9.31 -4.12 3.64
N PRO A 221 9.46 -5.46 3.71
CA PRO A 221 8.38 -6.40 3.42
C PRO A 221 7.46 -6.63 4.63
N ASP A 222 7.86 -6.21 5.84
CA ASP A 222 7.04 -6.38 7.04
C ASP A 222 6.18 -5.13 7.27
N PRO A 223 4.83 -5.19 7.10
CA PRO A 223 3.96 -4.05 7.40
C PRO A 223 4.11 -3.48 8.81
N ARG A 224 4.61 -4.26 9.79
CA ARG A 224 4.86 -3.77 11.15
C ARG A 224 5.97 -2.72 11.20
N GLU A 225 6.96 -2.78 10.31
CA GLU A 225 8.00 -1.74 10.20
C GLU A 225 7.46 -0.46 9.53
N LEU A 226 6.28 -0.49 8.90
CA LEU A 226 5.69 0.67 8.18
C LEU A 226 4.79 1.55 9.05
N GLY A 227 4.59 1.22 10.33
CA GLY A 227 3.70 1.93 11.26
C GLY A 227 2.29 1.35 11.31
N PRO A 228 1.32 2.03 11.96
CA PRO A 228 0.03 1.43 12.30
C PRO A 228 -0.83 1.07 11.07
N PRO A 229 -1.74 0.07 11.17
CA PRO A 229 -2.59 -0.39 10.06
C PRO A 229 -3.31 0.70 9.27
N SER A 230 -3.92 1.67 9.97
CA SER A 230 -4.60 2.79 9.32
C SER A 230 -3.65 3.79 8.65
N GLY A 231 -2.36 3.79 8.99
CA GLY A 231 -1.32 4.53 8.30
C GLY A 231 -0.91 3.83 7.00
N VAL A 232 -0.60 2.53 7.09
CA VAL A 232 -0.19 1.70 5.94
C VAL A 232 -1.29 1.60 4.87
N ALA A 233 -2.56 1.42 5.27
CA ALA A 233 -3.68 1.44 4.33
C ALA A 233 -3.76 2.74 3.51
N ARG A 234 -3.51 3.90 4.16
CA ARG A 234 -3.48 5.22 3.53
C ARG A 234 -2.28 5.46 2.61
N MET A 235 -1.29 4.57 2.55
CA MET A 235 -0.18 4.66 1.58
C MET A 235 -0.59 4.27 0.15
N ARG A 236 -1.82 3.78 -0.07
CA ARG A 236 -2.42 3.54 -1.40
C ARG A 236 -1.53 2.72 -2.34
N LEU A 237 -1.11 1.56 -1.87
CA LEU A 237 -0.18 0.68 -2.60
C LEU A 237 -0.76 0.14 -3.92
N TYR A 238 -2.07 0.29 -4.14
CA TYR A 238 -2.74 0.02 -5.41
C TYR A 238 -3.79 1.13 -5.66
N GLU A 239 -3.57 2.00 -6.65
CA GLU A 239 -4.55 3.03 -7.04
C GLU A 239 -5.52 2.56 -8.14
N PRO A 240 -6.80 2.97 -8.00
CA PRO A 240 -7.37 3.81 -9.06
C PRO A 240 -8.25 4.94 -8.50
N GLY A 241 -7.75 6.17 -8.41
CA GLY A 241 -8.46 7.26 -7.72
C GLY A 241 -9.85 7.68 -8.25
N PHE A 242 -10.63 8.28 -7.33
CA PHE A 242 -11.92 8.99 -7.46
C PHE A 242 -13.22 8.14 -7.43
N ALA A 243 -14.03 8.43 -6.40
CA ALA A 243 -15.27 7.75 -6.01
C ALA A 243 -16.57 8.41 -6.53
N PRO A 244 -17.72 7.73 -6.37
CA PRO A 244 -18.97 8.39 -5.94
C PRO A 244 -19.55 7.80 -4.62
N PRO A 245 -20.54 8.47 -3.97
CA PRO A 245 -21.10 8.01 -2.68
C PRO A 245 -22.27 7.01 -2.82
N THR A 246 -22.49 6.17 -1.80
CA THR A 246 -23.62 5.23 -1.70
C THR A 246 -24.77 5.85 -0.90
N LEU A 247 -26.01 5.64 -1.34
CA LEU A 247 -27.24 6.14 -0.70
C LEU A 247 -27.75 5.11 0.31
N PHE A 248 -27.96 5.51 1.57
CA PHE A 248 -28.59 4.64 2.58
C PHE A 248 -30.04 5.08 2.84
N GLN A 249 -30.94 4.10 2.90
CA GLN A 249 -32.35 4.29 3.31
C GLN A 249 -32.52 3.76 4.73
N LEU A 250 -32.91 4.64 5.66
CA LEU A 250 -33.23 4.28 7.04
C LEU A 250 -34.74 4.40 7.27
N GLY A 251 -35.36 3.32 7.75
CA GLY A 251 -36.77 3.27 8.13
C GLY A 251 -37.00 3.62 9.60
N LEU A 252 -38.01 4.43 9.87
CA LEU A 252 -38.47 4.77 11.22
C LEU A 252 -39.68 3.89 11.65
N PRO A 253 -39.99 3.77 12.96
CA PRO A 253 -41.02 2.85 13.47
C PRO A 253 -42.44 3.06 12.90
N ASP A 254 -42.69 4.26 12.40
CA ASP A 254 -43.93 4.81 11.88
C ASP A 254 -43.98 4.87 10.33
N GLY A 255 -43.05 4.18 9.65
CA GLY A 255 -43.11 3.90 8.21
C GLY A 255 -42.45 4.93 7.29
N ALA A 256 -41.97 6.05 7.84
CA ALA A 256 -41.18 7.02 7.07
C ALA A 256 -39.78 6.50 6.73
N SER A 257 -39.26 6.88 5.56
CA SER A 257 -37.91 6.56 5.08
C SER A 257 -37.09 7.82 4.83
N ILE A 258 -35.85 7.85 5.34
CA ILE A 258 -34.90 8.94 5.07
C ILE A 258 -33.78 8.39 4.18
N TYR A 259 -33.54 9.07 3.06
CA TYR A 259 -32.43 8.79 2.15
C TYR A 259 -31.24 9.71 2.48
N VAL A 260 -30.12 9.13 2.92
CA VAL A 260 -28.94 9.86 3.38
C VAL A 260 -27.76 9.62 2.45
N LEU A 261 -27.10 10.71 2.04
CA LEU A 261 -25.91 10.71 1.19
C LEU A 261 -24.83 11.65 1.78
N SER A 262 -24.32 11.34 2.97
CA SER A 262 -23.20 12.07 3.59
C SER A 262 -22.56 11.28 4.73
N PRO A 263 -21.23 11.36 4.93
CA PRO A 263 -20.61 10.97 6.19
C PRO A 263 -20.94 12.00 7.31
N VAL A 264 -21.19 11.46 8.51
CA VAL A 264 -21.22 12.11 9.84
C VAL A 264 -22.51 12.86 10.28
N PRO A 265 -23.12 12.38 11.39
CA PRO A 265 -23.86 13.19 12.35
C PRO A 265 -23.17 13.15 13.74
N LEU A 266 -22.26 14.09 14.02
CA LEU A 266 -21.64 14.24 15.36
C LEU A 266 -21.97 15.59 16.03
N ASN A 267 -22.27 16.64 15.25
CA ASN A 267 -22.53 17.98 15.79
C ASN A 267 -23.91 18.06 16.48
N LEU A 268 -24.94 17.40 15.95
CA LEU A 268 -26.28 17.33 16.58
C LEU A 268 -26.26 16.62 17.95
N ALA A 269 -25.33 15.70 18.18
CA ALA A 269 -25.13 15.09 19.49
C ALA A 269 -24.48 16.06 20.50
N GLN A 270 -23.62 16.98 20.04
CA GLN A 270 -22.93 17.92 20.92
C GLN A 270 -23.80 19.11 21.35
N GLU A 271 -24.68 19.63 20.48
CA GLU A 271 -25.69 20.63 20.87
C GLU A 271 -26.63 20.07 21.96
N ALA A 272 -27.19 18.87 21.75
CA ALA A 272 -28.12 18.23 22.70
C ALA A 272 -27.48 17.83 24.05
N ILE A 273 -26.16 17.62 24.09
CA ILE A 273 -25.41 17.40 25.34
C ILE A 273 -25.12 18.74 26.03
N ARG A 274 -24.83 19.82 25.29
CA ARG A 274 -24.58 21.15 25.85
C ARG A 274 -25.83 21.72 26.52
N GLU A 275 -27.00 21.66 25.86
CA GLU A 275 -28.27 22.11 26.45
C GLU A 275 -28.62 21.31 27.72
N ARG A 276 -28.43 19.97 27.71
CA ARG A 276 -28.68 19.13 28.89
C ARG A 276 -27.73 19.37 30.07
N LEU A 277 -26.54 19.93 29.83
CA LEU A 277 -25.61 20.30 30.90
C LEU A 277 -25.90 21.71 31.45
N GLN A 278 -26.22 22.68 30.60
CA GLN A 278 -26.62 24.03 31.05
C GLN A 278 -27.95 24.01 31.83
N ALA A 279 -28.90 23.14 31.46
CA ALA A 279 -30.13 22.94 32.21
C ALA A 279 -29.94 22.26 33.60
N ARG A 280 -28.72 21.77 33.91
CA ARG A 280 -28.44 21.00 35.13
C ARG A 280 -27.52 21.72 36.13
N TYR A 281 -26.84 22.78 35.70
CA TYR A 281 -25.97 23.63 36.53
C TYR A 281 -26.10 25.10 36.09
N PRO A 282 -27.10 25.84 36.60
CA PRO A 282 -27.21 27.28 36.33
C PRO A 282 -26.08 28.05 37.04
N ALA A 283 -25.70 29.19 36.49
CA ALA A 283 -24.53 29.94 36.92
C ALA A 283 -24.69 30.62 38.29
N ASP A 284 -23.74 30.40 39.19
CA ASP A 284 -23.40 31.36 40.25
C ASP A 284 -22.44 32.41 39.65
N GLU A 285 -22.82 33.68 39.70
CA GLU A 285 -22.19 34.75 38.90
C GLU A 285 -20.80 35.23 39.40
N ASP A 286 -20.42 34.91 40.64
CA ASP A 286 -19.16 35.41 41.26
C ASP A 286 -18.00 34.39 41.30
N ALA A 287 -18.17 33.20 40.72
CA ALA A 287 -17.10 32.22 40.62
C ALA A 287 -16.10 32.59 39.50
N SER A 288 -15.08 33.38 39.84
CA SER A 288 -13.93 33.65 38.96
C SER A 288 -13.34 32.32 38.43
N TRP A 289 -13.53 32.05 37.14
CA TRP A 289 -13.17 30.77 36.51
C TRP A 289 -11.68 30.42 36.75
N PRO A 290 -11.37 29.32 37.46
CA PRO A 290 -10.01 28.81 37.52
C PRO A 290 -9.54 28.37 36.13
N GLN A 291 -8.27 28.58 35.80
CA GLN A 291 -7.63 28.13 34.56
C GLN A 291 -7.46 26.59 34.46
N GLN A 292 -8.39 25.80 34.99
CA GLN A 292 -8.21 24.36 35.20
C GLN A 292 -9.23 23.52 34.43
N GLY A 293 -8.81 23.14 33.22
CA GLY A 293 -9.50 22.21 32.34
C GLY A 293 -9.02 22.38 30.91
N LEU A 294 -7.72 22.32 30.57
CA LEU A 294 -6.84 21.16 30.83
C LEU A 294 -7.49 19.79 30.57
N LEU A 295 -8.58 19.75 29.79
CA LEU A 295 -9.12 18.57 29.12
C LEU A 295 -8.14 18.10 28.03
N GLN A 296 -7.08 17.43 28.47
CA GLN A 296 -6.30 16.41 27.75
C GLN A 296 -5.93 16.67 26.28
N GLN A 297 -5.83 17.93 25.84
CA GLN A 297 -5.17 18.29 24.58
C GLN A 297 -3.67 17.94 24.55
N ARG A 298 -3.11 17.29 25.58
CA ARG A 298 -1.76 16.69 25.58
C ARG A 298 -1.59 15.52 24.59
N GLU A 299 -2.65 15.07 23.92
CA GLU A 299 -2.53 14.36 22.63
C GLU A 299 -2.45 15.36 21.46
N THR A 300 -1.67 16.42 21.67
CA THR A 300 -1.39 17.50 20.71
C THR A 300 -0.70 16.95 19.47
N TRP A 301 -0.94 17.66 18.36
CA TRP A 301 -0.26 17.53 17.05
C TRP A 301 1.19 17.00 17.13
N PRO A 302 2.10 17.50 18.00
CA PRO A 302 3.37 16.87 18.39
C PRO A 302 3.54 15.33 18.32
N ARG A 303 2.50 14.49 18.56
CA ARG A 303 2.60 13.04 18.29
C ARG A 303 2.49 12.63 16.81
N ALA A 304 1.80 13.40 15.99
CA ALA A 304 1.79 13.32 14.52
C ALA A 304 2.92 14.13 13.87
N VAL A 305 3.52 15.11 14.58
CA VAL A 305 4.88 15.63 14.32
C VAL A 305 5.95 14.78 15.01
N ARG A 306 5.67 13.52 15.37
CA ARG A 306 6.77 12.60 15.68
C ARG A 306 7.58 12.43 14.41
N THR A 307 8.70 13.15 14.40
CA THR A 307 10.01 12.67 13.95
C THR A 307 9.92 11.62 12.86
N PHE A 308 10.34 12.00 11.64
CA PHE A 308 11.17 11.04 10.92
C PHE A 308 12.22 10.55 11.91
N ASP A 309 12.35 9.24 12.04
CA ASP A 309 13.48 8.72 12.78
C ASP A 309 14.71 9.30 12.07
N LEU A 310 15.55 10.03 12.81
CA LEU A 310 16.79 10.54 12.24
C LEU A 310 17.83 9.45 12.39
N GLU A 311 18.54 9.15 11.31
CA GLU A 311 19.63 8.20 11.32
C GLU A 311 20.88 8.90 10.81
N ASP A 312 21.91 8.95 11.66
CA ASP A 312 23.14 9.72 11.45
C ASP A 312 22.91 11.24 11.19
N GLY A 313 21.69 11.73 11.46
CA GLY A 313 21.24 13.11 11.21
C GLY A 313 20.26 13.24 10.04
N ASP A 314 20.14 12.21 9.20
CA ASP A 314 19.34 12.23 7.97
C ASP A 314 17.90 11.75 8.19
N PRO A 315 16.91 12.23 7.41
CA PRO A 315 15.54 11.72 7.47
C PRO A 315 15.44 10.25 7.03
N LEU A 316 15.03 9.36 7.93
CA LEU A 316 14.65 7.98 7.61
C LEU A 316 13.18 7.91 7.18
N ILE A 317 12.97 7.47 5.94
CA ILE A 317 11.65 7.22 5.36
C ILE A 317 11.45 5.73 5.24
N ARG A 318 10.38 5.19 5.83
CA ARG A 318 10.00 3.78 5.67
C ARG A 318 8.97 3.63 4.56
N LEU A 319 9.27 2.78 3.58
CA LEU A 319 8.40 2.46 2.45
C LEU A 319 8.24 0.93 2.33
N PRO A 320 7.11 0.45 1.80
CA PRO A 320 6.97 -0.96 1.44
C PRO A 320 7.90 -1.37 0.30
N SER A 321 8.33 -2.63 0.33
CA SER A 321 9.09 -3.30 -0.73
C SER A 321 8.37 -3.16 -2.10
N PRO A 322 9.04 -2.69 -3.17
CA PRO A 322 8.43 -2.60 -4.50
C PRO A 322 8.05 -3.99 -5.04
N THR A 323 8.74 -5.05 -4.65
CA THR A 323 8.38 -6.44 -4.97
C THR A 323 7.00 -6.85 -4.39
N TRP A 324 6.61 -6.25 -3.26
CA TRP A 324 5.31 -6.48 -2.61
C TRP A 324 4.19 -5.57 -3.16
N VAL A 325 4.54 -4.35 -3.57
CA VAL A 325 3.60 -3.34 -4.13
C VAL A 325 3.33 -3.53 -5.62
N GLY A 326 4.23 -4.21 -6.35
CA GLY A 326 4.09 -4.48 -7.76
C GLY A 326 5.23 -3.89 -8.58
N VAL A 327 5.80 -4.76 -9.42
CA VAL A 327 6.87 -4.47 -10.38
C VAL A 327 6.23 -4.40 -11.78
N ALA A 328 6.61 -3.43 -12.60
CA ALA A 328 6.16 -3.37 -14.00
C ALA A 328 6.74 -4.55 -14.81
N ASP A 329 6.12 -4.90 -15.93
CA ASP A 329 6.54 -6.03 -16.78
C ASP A 329 8.03 -5.96 -17.23
N GLN A 330 8.60 -4.76 -17.32
CA GLN A 330 10.01 -4.52 -17.66
C GLN A 330 10.99 -4.77 -16.50
N GLY A 331 10.50 -5.10 -15.29
CA GLY A 331 11.33 -5.41 -14.12
C GLY A 331 11.69 -4.22 -13.21
N GLY A 332 11.27 -3.01 -13.56
CA GLY A 332 11.36 -1.82 -12.70
C GLY A 332 10.15 -1.65 -11.77
N PRO A 333 10.23 -0.81 -10.71
CA PRO A 333 9.09 -0.58 -9.82
C PRO A 333 7.89 0.02 -10.57
N SER A 334 6.68 -0.21 -10.06
CA SER A 334 5.48 0.43 -10.61
C SER A 334 5.51 1.96 -10.49
N GLU A 335 4.82 2.64 -11.40
CA GLU A 335 4.68 4.10 -11.39
C GLU A 335 4.03 4.63 -10.10
N ALA A 336 3.07 3.88 -9.54
CA ALA A 336 2.45 4.19 -8.26
C ALA A 336 3.48 4.18 -7.11
N TRP A 337 4.35 3.16 -7.07
CA TRP A 337 5.44 3.09 -6.09
C TRP A 337 6.45 4.23 -6.28
N MET A 338 6.84 4.54 -7.52
CA MET A 338 7.75 5.66 -7.81
C MET A 338 7.18 7.01 -7.38
N THR A 339 5.88 7.23 -7.62
CA THR A 339 5.17 8.45 -7.19
C THR A 339 5.10 8.55 -5.67
N LEU A 340 4.81 7.43 -4.99
CA LEU A 340 4.81 7.35 -3.52
C LEU A 340 6.21 7.65 -2.95
N ALA A 341 7.27 7.07 -3.51
CA ALA A 341 8.64 7.30 -3.07
C ALA A 341 9.05 8.78 -3.21
N ARG A 342 8.86 9.38 -4.40
CA ARG A 342 9.13 10.81 -4.65
C ARG A 342 8.36 11.73 -3.70
N ARG A 343 7.08 11.43 -3.46
CA ARG A 343 6.22 12.15 -2.52
C ARG A 343 6.82 12.14 -1.11
N HIS A 344 7.20 10.97 -0.61
CA HIS A 344 7.75 10.86 0.74
C HIS A 344 9.12 11.53 0.86
N ILE A 345 9.98 11.43 -0.15
CA ILE A 345 11.26 12.15 -0.24
C ILE A 345 11.03 13.66 -0.12
N ALA A 346 10.20 14.24 -1.00
CA ALA A 346 9.91 15.67 -0.98
C ALA A 346 9.24 16.11 0.34
N GLU A 347 8.31 15.31 0.89
CA GLU A 347 7.67 15.58 2.18
C GLU A 347 8.69 15.57 3.32
N ALA A 348 9.68 14.68 3.30
CA ALA A 348 10.75 14.64 4.30
C ALA A 348 11.67 15.85 4.23
N MET A 349 12.07 16.28 3.03
CA MET A 349 13.01 17.39 2.85
C MET A 349 12.36 18.74 3.16
N VAL A 350 11.12 18.96 2.71
CA VAL A 350 10.32 20.15 3.09
C VAL A 350 10.13 20.20 4.61
N ARG A 351 9.87 19.06 5.26
CA ARG A 351 9.75 18.97 6.71
C ARG A 351 11.10 19.15 7.43
N GLN A 352 12.23 18.71 6.86
CA GLN A 352 13.56 18.94 7.43
C GLN A 352 13.89 20.44 7.43
N ARG A 353 13.57 21.14 6.32
CA ARG A 353 13.67 22.60 6.19
C ARG A 353 12.84 23.35 7.25
N LEU A 354 11.59 22.92 7.49
CA LEU A 354 10.65 23.56 8.44
C LEU A 354 10.75 23.05 9.89
N GLY A 355 11.42 21.92 10.10
CA GLY A 355 11.40 21.13 11.34
C GLY A 355 11.77 21.88 12.63
N PRO A 356 12.77 22.78 12.63
CA PRO A 356 13.17 23.53 13.83
C PRO A 356 12.06 24.37 14.47
N LEU A 357 10.97 24.66 13.76
CA LEU A 357 9.97 25.66 14.16
C LEU A 357 8.59 25.06 14.46
N MET A 358 8.32 23.83 14.01
CA MET A 358 7.05 23.14 14.28
C MET A 358 6.94 22.55 15.70
N GLY A 359 8.00 22.68 16.52
CA GLY A 359 8.05 22.16 17.88
C GLY A 359 7.20 22.92 18.91
N THR A 360 6.76 24.14 18.63
CA THR A 360 6.26 25.07 19.68
C THR A 360 4.83 25.60 19.49
N HIS A 361 4.21 25.50 18.31
CA HIS A 361 2.98 26.27 18.01
C HIS A 361 1.82 25.46 17.40
N SER A 362 0.59 25.89 17.70
CA SER A 362 -0.67 25.18 17.38
C SER A 362 -1.41 25.67 16.14
N TYR A 363 -1.00 26.80 15.54
CA TYR A 363 -1.63 27.42 14.36
C TYR A 363 -1.14 26.85 13.01
N VAL A 364 -0.40 25.75 13.07
CA VAL A 364 0.38 25.12 11.98
C VAL A 364 -0.44 24.69 10.74
N ASN A 365 -1.75 24.51 10.84
CA ASN A 365 -2.56 23.82 9.81
C ASN A 365 -2.48 24.43 8.40
N GLY A 366 -2.42 25.76 8.25
CA GLY A 366 -2.38 26.43 6.94
C GLY A 366 -1.01 26.33 6.26
N ALA A 367 0.03 26.75 6.96
CA ALA A 367 1.44 26.64 6.55
C ALA A 367 1.80 25.18 6.21
N TRP A 368 1.37 24.24 7.06
CA TRP A 368 1.62 22.82 6.87
C TRP A 368 0.87 22.20 5.70
N ALA A 369 -0.40 22.55 5.50
CA ALA A 369 -1.12 22.12 4.32
C ALA A 369 -0.36 22.56 3.07
N LEU A 370 0.05 23.83 3.01
CA LEU A 370 0.81 24.38 1.88
C LEU A 370 2.17 23.69 1.70
N ALA A 371 2.90 23.39 2.78
CA ALA A 371 4.13 22.62 2.75
C ALA A 371 3.94 21.20 2.17
N ILE A 372 2.86 20.50 2.55
CA ILE A 372 2.48 19.22 1.91
C ILE A 372 2.12 19.44 0.43
N GLY A 373 1.45 20.55 0.10
CA GLY A 373 1.14 20.95 -1.27
C GLY A 373 2.40 21.13 -2.14
N VAL A 374 3.44 21.75 -1.59
CA VAL A 374 4.76 21.88 -2.23
C VAL A 374 5.40 20.50 -2.42
N ALA A 375 5.41 19.65 -1.40
CA ALA A 375 5.94 18.29 -1.51
C ALA A 375 5.21 17.44 -2.56
N GLU A 376 3.87 17.53 -2.63
CA GLU A 376 3.07 16.85 -3.67
C GLU A 376 3.28 17.46 -5.06
N TRP A 377 3.49 18.78 -5.18
CA TRP A 377 3.80 19.45 -6.44
C TRP A 377 5.17 19.02 -6.98
N LEU A 378 6.20 19.00 -6.13
CA LEU A 378 7.55 18.54 -6.47
C LEU A 378 7.55 17.09 -6.96
N ALA A 379 6.82 16.20 -6.27
CA ALA A 379 6.83 14.76 -6.53
C ALA A 379 6.20 14.32 -7.87
N VAL A 380 5.38 15.17 -8.49
CA VAL A 380 4.69 14.85 -9.75
C VAL A 380 5.55 15.25 -10.94
N PRO A 381 5.76 14.37 -11.95
CA PRO A 381 6.42 14.75 -13.18
C PRO A 381 5.67 15.90 -13.87
N GLN A 382 6.34 17.02 -14.10
CA GLN A 382 5.75 18.25 -14.63
C GLN A 382 5.27 18.15 -16.10
N SER A 383 5.42 16.97 -16.72
CA SER A 383 5.03 16.65 -18.10
C SER A 383 3.62 16.05 -18.23
N PHE A 384 2.85 15.91 -17.14
CA PHE A 384 1.48 15.38 -17.20
C PHE A 384 0.46 16.48 -17.54
N PRO A 385 -0.30 16.37 -18.66
CA PRO A 385 -1.38 17.30 -18.99
C PRO A 385 -2.60 17.09 -18.09
N ASP A 386 -3.35 18.18 -17.90
CA ASP A 386 -4.51 18.40 -17.02
C ASP A 386 -5.29 17.19 -16.47
N ILE A 387 -5.44 17.17 -15.14
CA ILE A 387 -6.51 16.46 -14.44
C ILE A 387 -7.28 17.49 -13.59
N SER A 388 -8.37 18.01 -14.13
CA SER A 388 -9.20 19.05 -13.51
C SER A 388 -10.06 18.51 -12.35
N LEU A 389 -10.18 19.27 -11.24
CA LEU A 389 -10.96 18.89 -10.06
C LEU A 389 -11.66 20.09 -9.34
N PRO A 390 -12.89 19.92 -8.79
CA PRO A 390 -13.64 20.96 -8.05
C PRO A 390 -13.77 20.67 -6.53
N TRP A 391 -14.32 21.51 -5.62
CA TRP A 391 -15.02 22.81 -5.71
C TRP A 391 -14.38 23.89 -4.76
N SER A 392 -15.19 24.73 -4.09
CA SER A 392 -14.92 25.86 -3.15
C SER A 392 -16.28 26.18 -2.43
N PRO A 393 -16.42 26.96 -1.31
CA PRO A 393 -15.46 27.83 -0.61
C PRO A 393 -15.36 27.64 0.94
N LEU A 394 -14.55 28.52 1.57
CA LEU A 394 -14.04 28.45 2.95
C LEU A 394 -14.84 29.31 3.95
N GLU A 395 -15.73 28.68 4.72
CA GLU A 395 -16.12 29.19 6.06
C GLU A 395 -16.46 28.02 6.99
N ASP A 396 -17.19 27.01 6.46
CA ASP A 396 -17.50 25.77 7.18
C ASP A 396 -16.29 24.80 7.32
N ILE A 397 -15.13 25.17 6.79
CA ILE A 397 -13.91 24.35 6.81
C ILE A 397 -13.29 24.29 8.21
N GLY A 398 -13.47 25.32 9.06
CA GLY A 398 -13.05 25.27 10.47
C GLY A 398 -13.79 24.22 11.31
N ARG A 399 -15.06 23.91 10.97
CA ARG A 399 -15.85 22.88 11.68
C ARG A 399 -15.55 21.45 11.21
N ARG A 400 -15.28 21.25 9.92
CA ARG A 400 -15.14 19.91 9.31
C ARG A 400 -13.76 19.24 9.50
N ILE A 401 -12.80 19.91 10.14
CA ILE A 401 -11.45 19.39 10.45
C ILE A 401 -11.46 18.07 11.25
N ARG A 402 -12.54 17.77 11.99
CA ARG A 402 -12.58 16.62 12.92
C ARG A 402 -12.93 15.25 12.32
N ALA A 403 -13.30 15.11 11.04
CA ALA A 403 -13.92 13.85 10.59
C ALA A 403 -13.66 13.40 9.11
N GLY A 404 -12.47 13.64 8.56
CA GLY A 404 -12.06 13.03 7.26
C GLY A 404 -11.42 13.95 6.22
N GLN A 405 -10.80 15.06 6.64
CA GLN A 405 -10.44 16.16 5.74
C GLN A 405 -9.15 16.02 4.91
N ALA A 406 -8.33 14.98 5.11
CA ALA A 406 -6.95 14.93 4.60
C ALA A 406 -6.80 15.14 3.08
N ASP A 407 -7.65 14.50 2.28
CA ASP A 407 -7.50 14.48 0.82
C ASP A 407 -7.97 15.76 0.12
N LEU A 408 -8.99 16.44 0.68
CA LEU A 408 -9.44 17.71 0.12
C LEU A 408 -8.44 18.82 0.40
N GLY A 409 -7.88 18.85 1.62
CA GLY A 409 -6.82 19.80 1.99
C GLY A 409 -5.55 19.60 1.17
N ARG A 410 -5.13 18.35 0.95
CA ARG A 410 -3.96 18.00 0.10
C ARG A 410 -4.12 18.50 -1.34
N ARG A 411 -5.24 18.18 -2.00
CA ARG A 411 -5.54 18.68 -3.36
C ARG A 411 -5.54 20.20 -3.43
N GLN A 412 -6.19 20.87 -2.47
CA GLN A 412 -6.21 22.34 -2.42
C GLN A 412 -4.81 22.94 -2.21
N ALA A 413 -3.98 22.33 -1.36
CA ALA A 413 -2.61 22.78 -1.15
C ALA A 413 -1.73 22.57 -2.39
N ARG A 414 -1.88 21.45 -3.08
CA ARG A 414 -1.20 21.20 -4.36
C ARG A 414 -1.67 22.19 -5.43
N ASP A 415 -2.98 22.44 -5.58
CA ASP A 415 -3.52 23.49 -6.46
C ASP A 415 -2.90 24.87 -6.15
N ALA A 416 -2.68 25.19 -4.87
CA ALA A 416 -2.07 26.44 -4.44
C ALA A 416 -0.56 26.49 -4.76
N ALA A 417 0.18 25.40 -4.53
CA ALA A 417 1.59 25.29 -4.91
C ALA A 417 1.78 25.39 -6.44
N THR A 418 0.94 24.72 -7.23
CA THR A 418 0.93 24.87 -8.70
C THR A 418 0.68 26.33 -9.09
N TYR A 419 -0.34 26.98 -8.51
CA TYR A 419 -0.63 28.40 -8.77
C TYR A 419 0.58 29.30 -8.47
N ILE A 420 1.26 29.08 -7.33
CA ILE A 420 2.45 29.86 -6.97
C ILE A 420 3.59 29.63 -7.98
N ALA A 421 3.88 28.37 -8.30
CA ALA A 421 4.93 28.03 -9.26
C ALA A 421 4.65 28.56 -10.68
N THR A 422 3.39 28.52 -11.13
CA THR A 422 2.97 29.08 -12.43
C THR A 422 3.09 30.60 -12.46
N ARG A 423 2.77 31.30 -11.36
CA ARG A 423 2.68 32.77 -11.34
C ARG A 423 3.98 33.48 -10.97
N TRP A 424 4.83 32.89 -10.12
CA TRP A 424 6.09 33.48 -9.64
C TRP A 424 7.33 32.61 -9.89
N GLY A 425 7.18 31.48 -10.58
CA GLY A 425 8.23 30.51 -10.86
C GLY A 425 8.47 29.51 -9.71
N PRO A 426 9.07 28.33 -9.96
CA PRO A 426 9.30 27.31 -8.93
C PRO A 426 10.09 27.80 -7.70
N GLY A 427 11.07 28.70 -7.90
CA GLY A 427 11.84 29.29 -6.81
C GLY A 427 11.04 30.19 -5.85
N ALA A 428 9.80 30.52 -6.18
CA ALA A 428 8.89 31.18 -5.25
C ALA A 428 8.41 30.25 -4.13
N LEU A 429 8.35 28.93 -4.38
CA LEU A 429 8.03 27.94 -3.34
C LEU A 429 9.13 27.87 -2.29
N ALA A 430 10.39 27.98 -2.71
CA ALA A 430 11.56 28.03 -1.82
C ALA A 430 11.51 29.25 -0.89
N ARG A 431 11.36 30.46 -1.47
CA ARG A 431 11.22 31.71 -0.70
C ARG A 431 10.02 31.67 0.24
N LEU A 432 8.91 31.05 -0.16
CA LEU A 432 7.73 30.89 0.68
C LEU A 432 7.97 29.90 1.82
N LEU A 433 8.70 28.81 1.61
CA LEU A 433 9.11 27.90 2.69
C LEU A 433 10.09 28.56 3.65
N ASP A 434 11.01 29.39 3.16
CA ASP A 434 11.92 30.18 3.99
C ASP A 434 11.15 31.23 4.82
N ALA A 435 10.17 31.89 4.22
CA ALA A 435 9.30 32.85 4.92
C ALA A 435 8.37 32.17 5.94
N LEU A 436 7.81 31.00 5.60
CA LEU A 436 7.06 30.15 6.54
C LEU A 436 7.94 29.55 7.65
N ALA A 437 9.27 29.58 7.49
CA ALA A 437 10.21 29.22 8.54
C ALA A 437 10.60 30.42 9.41
N ALA A 438 10.66 31.64 8.86
CA ALA A 438 10.91 32.86 9.63
C ALA A 438 9.68 33.31 10.43
N GLU A 439 8.49 33.22 9.84
CA GLU A 439 7.27 33.87 10.33
C GLU A 439 6.30 32.92 11.03
N THR A 440 5.52 33.45 11.97
CA THR A 440 4.58 32.66 12.79
C THR A 440 3.20 32.46 12.15
N ASN A 441 2.90 33.16 11.05
CA ASN A 441 1.63 33.06 10.34
C ASN A 441 1.80 33.13 8.80
N LEU A 442 0.75 32.74 8.09
CA LEU A 442 0.76 32.61 6.63
C LEU A 442 0.70 33.97 5.89
N ASP A 443 0.14 35.02 6.50
CA ASP A 443 -0.03 36.32 5.85
C ASP A 443 1.32 37.04 5.73
N ASP A 444 2.07 37.11 6.84
CA ASP A 444 3.44 37.64 6.85
C ASP A 444 4.36 36.85 5.89
N ALA A 445 4.24 35.52 5.86
CA ALA A 445 5.02 34.69 4.94
C ALA A 445 4.68 34.93 3.45
N LEU A 446 3.40 35.14 3.10
CA LEU A 446 2.98 35.51 1.74
C LEU A 446 3.46 36.93 1.38
N SER A 447 3.38 37.86 2.31
CA SER A 447 3.84 39.24 2.15
C SER A 447 5.36 39.29 1.90
N GLN A 448 6.15 38.60 2.73
CA GLN A 448 7.61 38.55 2.61
C GLN A 448 8.11 37.85 1.34
N SER A 449 7.47 36.73 0.94
CA SER A 449 7.99 35.88 -0.15
C SER A 449 7.40 36.17 -1.54
N LEU A 450 6.14 36.64 -1.60
CA LEU A 450 5.38 36.89 -2.84
C LEU A 450 4.91 38.35 -2.98
N THR A 451 5.15 39.22 -2.00
CA THR A 451 4.64 40.61 -1.97
C THR A 451 3.11 40.71 -2.14
N LEU A 452 2.39 39.81 -1.46
CA LEU A 452 0.92 39.76 -1.45
C LEU A 452 0.38 39.51 -0.04
N ASP A 453 -0.73 40.16 0.30
CA ASP A 453 -1.59 39.75 1.42
C ASP A 453 -2.41 38.49 1.08
N GLN A 454 -2.96 37.86 2.12
CA GLN A 454 -3.76 36.65 2.02
C GLN A 454 -5.04 36.84 1.18
N GLN A 455 -5.66 38.02 1.19
CA GLN A 455 -6.89 38.29 0.45
C GLN A 455 -6.61 38.37 -1.07
N ALA A 456 -5.53 39.07 -1.46
CA ALA A 456 -5.04 39.15 -2.82
C ALA A 456 -4.60 37.76 -3.35
N PHE A 457 -3.88 36.99 -2.53
CA PHE A 457 -3.53 35.61 -2.85
C PHE A 457 -4.78 34.74 -3.09
N GLN A 458 -5.77 34.79 -2.19
CA GLN A 458 -7.01 34.04 -2.35
C GLN A 458 -7.80 34.47 -3.60
N ALA A 459 -7.88 35.76 -3.89
CA ALA A 459 -8.57 36.27 -5.08
C ALA A 459 -7.90 35.78 -6.37
N GLY A 460 -6.56 35.87 -6.45
CA GLY A 460 -5.77 35.38 -7.57
C GLY A 460 -5.88 33.87 -7.77
N TRP A 461 -5.79 33.09 -6.69
CA TRP A 461 -5.94 31.62 -6.74
C TRP A 461 -7.35 31.19 -7.17
N ARG A 462 -8.41 31.88 -6.69
CA ARG A 462 -9.80 31.66 -7.16
C ARG A 462 -10.01 32.05 -8.62
N ALA A 463 -9.23 32.99 -9.17
CA ALA A 463 -9.25 33.31 -10.59
C ALA A 463 -8.56 32.22 -11.41
N TYR A 464 -7.36 31.79 -10.99
CA TYR A 464 -6.63 30.67 -11.61
C TYR A 464 -7.47 29.39 -11.70
N ARG A 465 -8.10 28.95 -10.59
CA ARG A 465 -8.95 27.75 -10.54
C ARG A 465 -10.25 27.83 -11.38
N ARG A 466 -10.59 28.98 -11.96
CA ARG A 466 -11.69 29.14 -12.93
C ARG A 466 -11.25 29.00 -14.38
N VAL A 467 -9.94 29.12 -14.66
CA VAL A 467 -9.35 29.04 -16.00
C VAL A 467 -8.66 27.68 -16.22
N SER A 468 -8.14 27.07 -15.15
CA SER A 468 -7.53 25.72 -15.17
C SER A 468 -8.57 24.58 -15.07
N ARG A 469 -9.74 24.75 -15.69
CA ARG A 469 -10.88 23.80 -15.68
C ARG A 469 -11.62 23.86 -17.00
#